data_AF-A0A1C0YLL5-F1
#
_entry.id   AF-A0A1C0YLL5-F1
#
_cell.length_a   1.000
_cell.length_b   1.000
_cell.length_c   1.000
_cell.angle_alpha   90.00
_cell.angle_beta   90.00
_cell.angle_gamma   90.00
#
_symmetry.space_group_name_H-M   'P 1'
#
loop_
_entity.id
_entity.type
_entity.pdbx_description
1 polymer ?
#
loop_
_entity_poly.entity_id
_entity_poly.type
_entity_poly.pdbx_seq_one_letter_code
_entity_poly.pdbx_strand_id
1 'polypeptide(L)'
;MDDKRLDDQLKLLKKSYDRMPKYLDVDALMDKIEEEEQASVVQKPKRKMAVWGVTASAAAIVLFAGGALIGPMFRMGGESPQMEPRVFIQEEAATFTSGELPIEQFTFELRNKAQTALALPNEQFNELSFIRAADLRTNFYIETPAAYEQDEERALSILNEAYATPAQMLSSRAMHMTNEETMYDFLLRIKEVKLAYESAYNEAEEDARRHITQAAKAQGIYFVDGEAVFRYDKFEDFYASDLKRFGFNQGFVAMAQFDDTLYEVDDLRYAPEDIFPHFRELTMALLTVDYTPLTDAYESQFILMVLRLLQGTEKYPLTESSMTEFLAHDAGVFTPIAQTILDELQQSGTSPTAASLTYDELLRTFQAARVPYSSSISSEQYWESTEEEVARLQAQWQRVPDNALNLSGQDVVLYYLHALETNEQQVLSMFHNERTFDAQQVTLSNVQHIQFTMYGDEAVVADVSLPQHEMVRMTFMKVNDVWQRMQ
;
A
#
# COMPACT_ATOMS: atom_id res chain seq x y z
N MET A 1 12.16 -44.95 -9.23
CA MET A 1 11.53 -44.14 -10.30
C MET A 1 11.59 -44.96 -11.56
N ASP A 2 10.51 -44.99 -12.33
CA ASP A 2 10.35 -45.90 -13.48
C ASP A 2 10.89 -45.22 -14.74
N ASP A 3 12.09 -45.62 -15.20
CA ASP A 3 12.84 -45.01 -16.31
C ASP A 3 12.01 -44.87 -17.60
N LYS A 4 10.95 -45.68 -17.76
CA LYS A 4 10.03 -45.61 -18.89
C LYS A 4 9.21 -44.33 -18.94
N ARG A 5 8.82 -43.76 -17.79
CA ARG A 5 8.06 -42.50 -17.75
C ARG A 5 8.88 -41.31 -18.21
N LEU A 6 10.18 -41.31 -17.89
CA LEU A 6 11.11 -40.27 -18.33
C LEU A 6 11.31 -40.33 -19.85
N ASP A 7 11.48 -41.55 -20.39
CA ASP A 7 11.67 -41.78 -21.82
C ASP A 7 10.44 -41.36 -22.66
N ASP A 8 9.24 -41.60 -22.13
CA ASP A 8 8.00 -41.18 -22.80
C ASP A 8 7.82 -39.66 -22.78
N GLN A 9 8.19 -38.99 -21.68
CA GLN A 9 8.19 -37.52 -21.59
C GLN A 9 9.21 -36.88 -22.54
N LEU A 10 10.42 -37.44 -22.65
CA LEU A 10 11.45 -36.96 -23.57
C LEU A 10 11.03 -37.12 -25.04
N LYS A 11 10.33 -38.21 -25.38
CA LYS A 11 9.79 -38.40 -26.74
C LYS A 11 8.68 -37.40 -27.10
N LEU A 12 7.84 -37.03 -26.12
CA LEU A 12 6.81 -36.01 -26.29
C LEU A 12 7.42 -34.62 -26.53
N LEU A 13 8.44 -34.25 -25.74
CA LEU A 13 9.13 -32.98 -25.87
C LEU A 13 9.86 -32.84 -27.21
N LYS A 14 10.50 -33.92 -27.67
CA LYS A 14 11.17 -33.93 -28.98
C LYS A 14 10.16 -33.76 -30.13
N LYS A 15 9.00 -34.43 -30.04
CA LYS A 15 7.92 -34.29 -31.02
C LYS A 15 7.31 -32.88 -31.07
N SER A 16 7.23 -32.16 -29.94
CA SER A 16 6.75 -30.77 -29.95
C SER A 16 7.78 -29.83 -30.55
N TYR A 17 9.07 -30.07 -30.32
CA TYR A 17 10.14 -29.24 -30.88
C TYR A 17 10.27 -29.41 -32.40
N ASP A 18 10.13 -30.63 -32.91
CA ASP A 18 10.17 -30.92 -34.35
C ASP A 18 8.95 -30.38 -35.12
N ARG A 19 7.85 -30.01 -34.43
CA ARG A 19 6.64 -29.43 -35.02
C ARG A 19 6.67 -27.90 -35.10
N MET A 20 7.67 -27.26 -34.52
CA MET A 20 7.81 -25.81 -34.58
C MET A 20 8.40 -25.42 -35.95
N PRO A 21 7.71 -24.60 -36.76
CA PRO A 21 8.24 -24.16 -38.05
C PRO A 21 9.55 -23.41 -37.84
N LYS A 22 10.59 -23.78 -38.60
CA LYS A 22 11.98 -23.32 -38.38
C LYS A 22 12.19 -21.82 -38.59
N TYR A 23 11.22 -21.12 -39.17
CA TYR A 23 11.22 -19.68 -39.34
C TYR A 23 9.80 -19.21 -39.08
N LEU A 24 9.61 -18.44 -38.01
CA LEU A 24 8.39 -17.67 -37.81
C LEU A 24 8.47 -16.48 -38.78
N ASP A 25 7.57 -16.44 -39.75
CA ASP A 25 7.47 -15.31 -40.69
C ASP A 25 6.76 -14.17 -39.98
N VAL A 26 7.57 -13.29 -39.36
CA VAL A 26 7.09 -12.18 -38.53
C VAL A 26 6.34 -11.17 -39.37
N ASP A 27 6.73 -10.96 -40.62
CA ASP A 27 6.12 -9.99 -41.53
C ASP A 27 4.70 -10.43 -41.90
N ALA A 28 4.49 -11.70 -42.23
CA ALA A 28 3.16 -12.26 -42.50
C ALA A 28 2.22 -12.26 -41.27
N LEU A 29 2.78 -12.13 -40.06
CA LEU A 29 2.03 -12.06 -38.81
C LEU A 29 1.61 -10.63 -38.51
N MET A 30 2.45 -9.64 -38.84
CA MET A 30 2.13 -8.21 -38.73
C MET A 30 1.08 -7.80 -39.77
N ASP A 31 1.19 -8.30 -41.00
CA ASP A 31 0.21 -8.04 -42.07
C ASP A 31 -1.21 -8.52 -41.69
N LYS A 32 -1.31 -9.62 -40.93
CA LYS A 32 -2.60 -10.15 -40.45
C LYS A 32 -3.20 -9.35 -39.32
N ILE A 33 -2.36 -8.73 -38.47
CA ILE A 33 -2.83 -7.87 -37.38
C ILE A 33 -3.38 -6.56 -37.97
N GLU A 34 -2.71 -5.99 -38.98
CA GLU A 34 -3.20 -4.81 -39.68
C GLU A 34 -4.48 -5.07 -40.49
N GLU A 35 -4.64 -6.27 -41.08
CA GLU A 35 -5.89 -6.67 -41.76
C GLU A 35 -7.06 -6.87 -40.77
N GLU A 36 -6.81 -7.37 -39.55
CA GLU A 36 -7.86 -7.56 -38.53
C GLU A 36 -8.30 -6.22 -37.89
N GLU A 37 -7.41 -5.24 -37.76
CA GLU A 37 -7.77 -3.89 -37.27
C GLU A 37 -8.67 -3.12 -38.25
N GLN A 38 -8.53 -3.34 -39.56
CA GLN A 38 -9.37 -2.66 -40.57
C GLN A 38 -10.73 -3.33 -40.82
N ALA A 39 -10.94 -4.57 -40.37
CA ALA A 39 -12.16 -5.34 -40.65
C ALA A 39 -13.23 -5.28 -39.54
N SER A 40 -12.99 -4.61 -38.40
CA SER A 40 -13.91 -4.62 -37.25
C SER A 40 -14.95 -3.48 -37.23
N VAL A 41 -15.67 -3.30 -38.34
CA VAL A 41 -17.03 -2.73 -38.30
C VAL A 41 -17.98 -3.83 -38.78
N VAL A 42 -18.93 -4.20 -37.91
CA VAL A 42 -20.13 -5.06 -38.10
C VAL A 42 -20.13 -6.42 -37.34
N GLN A 43 -20.97 -6.42 -36.30
CA GLN A 43 -21.79 -7.50 -35.69
C GLN A 43 -21.18 -8.54 -34.72
N LYS A 44 -21.59 -8.39 -33.45
CA LYS A 44 -21.58 -9.39 -32.36
C LYS A 44 -22.40 -10.65 -32.68
N PRO A 45 -22.01 -11.79 -32.08
CA PRO A 45 -22.97 -12.65 -31.42
C PRO A 45 -22.61 -12.91 -29.94
N LYS A 46 -23.63 -12.86 -29.08
CA LYS A 46 -23.59 -13.22 -27.65
C LYS A 46 -23.25 -14.71 -27.47
N ARG A 47 -22.16 -15.06 -26.76
CA ARG A 47 -21.98 -16.39 -26.14
C ARG A 47 -21.14 -16.34 -24.84
N LYS A 48 -21.70 -17.05 -23.85
CA LYS A 48 -21.27 -17.47 -22.51
C LYS A 48 -19.77 -17.41 -22.18
N MET A 49 -19.47 -16.79 -21.05
CA MET A 49 -18.16 -16.77 -20.38
C MET A 49 -17.69 -18.21 -20.08
N ALA A 50 -16.56 -18.58 -20.67
CA ALA A 50 -15.72 -19.66 -20.23
C ALA A 50 -14.50 -19.02 -19.55
N VAL A 51 -14.36 -19.23 -18.25
CA VAL A 51 -13.21 -18.83 -17.44
C VAL A 51 -12.02 -19.69 -17.85
N TRP A 52 -11.14 -19.16 -18.71
CA TRP A 52 -9.79 -19.66 -18.96
C TRP A 52 -8.90 -18.46 -19.29
N GLY A 53 -7.93 -18.15 -18.43
CA GLY A 53 -7.02 -17.03 -18.65
C GLY A 53 -6.03 -16.75 -17.51
N VAL A 54 -5.38 -17.78 -16.98
CA VAL A 54 -4.14 -17.62 -16.18
C VAL A 54 -2.96 -17.89 -17.12
N THR A 55 -1.89 -17.10 -16.96
CA THR A 55 -0.52 -17.19 -17.49
C THR A 55 -0.16 -16.31 -18.71
N ALA A 56 0.70 -15.29 -18.48
CA ALA A 56 2.03 -15.17 -19.09
C ALA A 56 2.69 -13.79 -18.82
N SER A 57 3.26 -13.56 -17.63
CA SER A 57 4.28 -12.51 -17.43
C SER A 57 5.12 -12.59 -16.14
N ALA A 58 4.89 -13.55 -15.24
CA ALA A 58 5.69 -13.72 -14.01
C ALA A 58 6.59 -14.98 -14.01
N ALA A 59 7.04 -15.44 -15.19
CA ALA A 59 7.74 -16.72 -15.36
C ALA A 59 9.17 -16.58 -15.92
N ALA A 60 9.90 -15.54 -15.54
CA ALA A 60 11.30 -15.38 -15.91
C ALA A 60 12.13 -14.95 -14.69
N ILE A 61 12.36 -15.90 -13.78
CA ILE A 61 13.52 -16.10 -12.88
C ILE A 61 13.06 -17.20 -11.90
N VAL A 62 13.96 -18.10 -11.49
CA VAL A 62 13.71 -19.31 -10.66
C VAL A 62 13.22 -20.55 -11.42
N LEU A 63 14.00 -20.96 -12.42
CA LEU A 63 14.16 -22.36 -12.79
C LEU A 63 15.53 -22.81 -12.26
N PHE A 64 15.58 -23.71 -11.27
CA PHE A 64 16.43 -24.91 -11.23
C PHE A 64 16.29 -25.67 -9.88
N ALA A 65 15.81 -26.92 -9.99
CA ALA A 65 15.97 -28.11 -9.12
C ALA A 65 15.57 -28.02 -7.62
N GLY A 66 14.78 -28.91 -7.00
CA GLY A 66 14.15 -30.18 -7.38
C GLY A 66 14.34 -31.24 -6.28
N GLY A 67 13.27 -31.69 -5.59
CA GLY A 67 13.28 -32.99 -4.89
C GLY A 67 12.48 -33.14 -3.58
N ALA A 68 11.24 -33.63 -3.70
CA ALA A 68 10.32 -34.35 -2.79
C ALA A 68 10.76 -34.82 -1.37
N LEU A 69 9.81 -34.77 -0.40
CA LEU A 69 9.34 -35.93 0.41
C LEU A 69 8.02 -35.64 1.19
N ILE A 70 7.33 -36.72 1.62
CA ILE A 70 5.88 -36.84 1.92
C ILE A 70 5.58 -37.06 3.43
N GLY A 71 4.57 -36.34 3.96
CA GLY A 71 3.55 -36.64 5.03
C GLY A 71 3.89 -37.31 6.39
N PRO A 72 2.88 -37.61 7.27
CA PRO A 72 1.64 -36.90 7.62
C PRO A 72 1.48 -36.69 9.16
N MET A 73 0.69 -35.72 9.64
CA MET A 73 -0.06 -35.90 10.90
C MET A 73 -1.18 -34.87 11.10
N PHE A 74 -2.42 -35.37 10.99
CA PHE A 74 -3.61 -34.80 11.63
C PHE A 74 -3.58 -35.13 13.13
N ARG A 75 -3.93 -34.16 13.98
CA ARG A 75 -4.68 -34.41 15.22
C ARG A 75 -5.60 -33.24 15.52
N MET A 76 -6.89 -33.47 15.31
CA MET A 76 -7.96 -32.63 15.84
C MET A 76 -7.93 -32.66 17.37
N GLY A 77 -7.99 -31.47 17.97
CA GLY A 77 -8.34 -31.25 19.36
C GLY A 77 -9.18 -29.99 19.41
N GLY A 78 -10.50 -30.16 19.49
CA GLY A 78 -11.42 -29.04 19.61
C GLY A 78 -11.37 -28.43 21.01
N GLU A 79 -11.44 -27.11 21.05
CA GLU A 79 -12.12 -26.33 22.07
C GLU A 79 -12.23 -24.90 21.53
N SER A 80 -13.47 -24.43 21.35
CA SER A 80 -13.78 -23.06 20.95
C SER A 80 -13.45 -22.07 22.06
N PRO A 81 -12.88 -20.89 21.75
CA PRO A 81 -13.08 -19.73 22.60
C PRO A 81 -13.84 -18.62 21.87
N GLN A 82 -14.82 -18.06 22.59
CA GLN A 82 -15.37 -16.73 22.36
C GLN A 82 -14.22 -15.72 22.24
N MET A 83 -14.17 -14.97 21.13
CA MET A 83 -13.28 -13.82 21.00
C MET A 83 -13.85 -12.65 21.80
N GLU A 84 -13.24 -12.36 22.96
CA GLU A 84 -13.09 -10.97 23.40
C GLU A 84 -12.05 -10.28 22.49
N PRO A 85 -12.22 -9.01 22.13
CA PRO A 85 -11.21 -8.25 21.41
C PRO A 85 -10.05 -7.99 22.38
N ARG A 86 -9.02 -8.84 22.36
CA ARG A 86 -7.76 -8.60 23.06
C ARG A 86 -6.63 -8.48 22.05
N VAL A 87 -6.11 -7.26 21.97
CA VAL A 87 -4.69 -6.91 21.83
C VAL A 87 -3.87 -7.91 21.01
N PHE A 88 -3.90 -7.76 19.68
CA PHE A 88 -2.92 -8.42 18.83
C PHE A 88 -1.58 -7.66 18.91
N ILE A 89 -0.72 -8.16 19.79
CA ILE A 89 0.74 -8.32 19.63
C ILE A 89 1.50 -7.09 19.12
N GLN A 90 1.79 -6.16 20.03
CA GLN A 90 2.94 -5.26 19.91
C GLN A 90 4.18 -5.80 20.66
N GLU A 91 4.04 -6.91 21.40
CA GLU A 91 5.06 -7.39 22.36
C GLU A 91 5.88 -8.62 21.90
N GLU A 92 5.52 -9.32 20.81
CA GLU A 92 6.33 -10.47 20.32
C GLU A 92 7.43 -10.11 19.31
N ALA A 93 7.51 -8.86 18.85
CA ALA A 93 8.67 -8.45 18.06
C ALA A 93 9.96 -8.41 18.91
N ALA A 94 9.85 -8.49 20.24
CA ALA A 94 10.96 -8.26 21.18
C ALA A 94 11.48 -9.50 21.92
N THR A 95 11.09 -10.73 21.59
CA THR A 95 11.53 -11.93 22.34
C THR A 95 11.85 -13.18 21.52
N PHE A 96 12.36 -13.05 20.29
CA PHE A 96 13.28 -14.07 19.77
C PHE A 96 14.70 -13.59 20.00
N THR A 97 15.23 -13.84 21.21
CA THR A 97 16.67 -13.78 21.44
C THR A 97 17.33 -14.76 20.47
N SER A 98 18.06 -14.23 19.49
CA SER A 98 18.78 -14.91 18.40
C SER A 98 19.81 -15.96 18.84
N GLY A 99 19.91 -16.31 20.12
CA GLY A 99 20.97 -17.15 20.64
C GLY A 99 20.65 -18.64 20.84
N GLU A 100 19.38 -19.08 20.75
CA GLU A 100 19.00 -20.40 21.32
C GLU A 100 18.32 -21.41 20.38
N LEU A 101 17.75 -21.00 19.24
CA LEU A 101 17.01 -21.91 18.36
C LEU A 101 17.77 -22.16 17.04
N PRO A 102 17.97 -23.43 16.62
CA PRO A 102 18.42 -23.75 15.26
C PRO A 102 17.52 -23.09 14.22
N ILE A 103 18.10 -22.65 13.10
CA ILE A 103 17.37 -21.96 12.02
C ILE A 103 16.18 -22.78 11.50
N GLU A 104 16.29 -24.11 11.49
CA GLU A 104 15.18 -25.01 11.12
C GLU A 104 13.99 -24.87 12.06
N GLN A 105 14.23 -24.69 13.37
CA GLN A 105 13.18 -24.51 14.36
C GLN A 105 12.56 -23.12 14.23
N PHE A 106 13.38 -22.08 14.10
CA PHE A 106 12.89 -20.72 13.91
C PHE A 106 12.00 -20.58 12.67
N THR A 107 12.46 -21.12 11.53
CA THR A 107 11.71 -21.05 10.27
C THR A 107 10.46 -21.92 10.29
N PHE A 108 10.50 -23.07 10.96
CA PHE A 108 9.31 -23.88 11.23
C PHE A 108 8.25 -23.09 12.02
N GLU A 109 8.66 -22.35 13.06
CA GLU A 109 7.76 -21.53 13.85
C GLU A 109 7.16 -20.37 13.06
N LEU A 110 7.95 -19.65 12.27
CA LEU A 110 7.46 -18.59 11.38
C LEU A 110 6.44 -19.12 10.36
N ARG A 111 6.77 -20.24 9.72
CA ARG A 111 5.88 -20.89 8.74
C ARG A 111 4.59 -21.37 9.40
N ASN A 112 4.67 -21.95 10.59
CA ASN A 112 3.51 -22.40 11.36
C ASN A 112 2.65 -21.23 11.84
N LYS A 113 3.27 -20.11 12.23
CA LYS A 113 2.59 -18.86 12.59
C LYS A 113 1.79 -18.32 11.40
N ALA A 114 2.41 -18.24 10.21
CA ALA A 114 1.74 -17.83 8.98
C ALA A 114 0.60 -18.78 8.61
N GLN A 115 0.83 -20.09 8.67
CA GLN A 115 -0.18 -21.10 8.40
C GLN A 115 -1.39 -21.00 9.35
N THR A 116 -1.12 -20.83 10.64
CA THR A 116 -2.17 -20.67 11.66
C THR A 116 -2.94 -19.36 11.46
N ALA A 117 -2.25 -18.27 11.16
CA ALA A 117 -2.87 -16.96 10.93
C ALA A 117 -3.78 -16.95 9.70
N LEU A 118 -3.39 -17.65 8.63
CA LEU A 118 -4.19 -17.73 7.41
C LEU A 118 -5.29 -18.77 7.50
N ALA A 119 -5.12 -19.82 8.31
CA ALA A 119 -6.06 -20.96 8.44
C ALA A 119 -6.46 -21.57 7.08
N LEU A 120 -5.58 -21.48 6.09
CA LEU A 120 -5.77 -22.10 4.77
C LEU A 120 -5.42 -23.59 4.85
N PRO A 121 -6.10 -24.45 4.06
CA PRO A 121 -5.66 -25.82 3.90
C PRO A 121 -4.25 -25.87 3.29
N ASN A 122 -3.50 -26.94 3.58
CA ASN A 122 -2.10 -27.08 3.18
C ASN A 122 -1.86 -26.84 1.69
N GLU A 123 -2.78 -27.29 0.83
CA GLU A 123 -2.66 -27.14 -0.62
C GLU A 123 -2.65 -25.66 -1.01
N GLN A 124 -3.70 -24.91 -0.64
CA GLN A 124 -3.79 -23.47 -0.92
C GLN A 124 -2.70 -22.66 -0.22
N PHE A 125 -2.31 -23.02 1.01
CA PHE A 125 -1.21 -22.34 1.72
C PHE A 125 0.14 -22.48 0.99
N ASN A 126 0.45 -23.68 0.48
CA ASN A 126 1.72 -23.96 -0.20
C ASN A 126 1.77 -23.38 -1.63
N GLU A 127 0.63 -22.98 -2.19
CA GLU A 127 0.55 -22.35 -3.50
C GLU A 127 0.85 -20.84 -3.46
N LEU A 128 0.73 -20.20 -2.29
CA LEU A 128 1.05 -18.79 -2.09
C LEU A 128 2.51 -18.51 -2.47
N SER A 129 2.73 -17.52 -3.34
CA SER A 129 4.06 -17.31 -3.92
C SER A 129 5.05 -16.82 -2.87
N PHE A 130 4.59 -15.97 -1.94
CA PHE A 130 5.42 -15.49 -0.84
C PHE A 130 5.82 -16.61 0.14
N ILE A 131 4.95 -17.59 0.37
CA ILE A 131 5.29 -18.79 1.18
C ILE A 131 6.35 -19.61 0.46
N ARG A 132 6.19 -19.85 -0.85
CA ARG A 132 7.21 -20.58 -1.63
C ARG A 132 8.55 -19.84 -1.67
N ALA A 133 8.53 -18.52 -1.80
CA ALA A 133 9.72 -17.69 -1.76
C ALA A 133 10.39 -17.74 -0.37
N ALA A 134 9.60 -17.74 0.71
CA ALA A 134 10.09 -17.88 2.07
C ALA A 134 10.69 -19.27 2.34
N ASP A 135 10.03 -20.34 1.87
CA ASP A 135 10.53 -21.71 1.95
C ASP A 135 11.87 -21.84 1.18
N LEU A 136 12.00 -21.22 0.01
CA LEU A 136 13.26 -21.20 -0.76
C LEU A 136 14.38 -20.44 -0.03
N ARG A 137 14.09 -19.27 0.55
CA ARG A 137 15.07 -18.52 1.36
C ARG A 137 15.49 -19.30 2.60
N THR A 138 14.54 -19.95 3.25
CA THR A 138 14.77 -20.85 4.39
C THR A 138 15.76 -21.95 4.01
N ASN A 139 15.50 -22.66 2.91
CA ASN A 139 16.36 -23.73 2.43
C ASN A 139 17.78 -23.23 2.11
N PHE A 140 17.92 -22.04 1.51
CA PHE A 140 19.23 -21.44 1.24
C PHE A 140 20.06 -21.29 2.52
N TYR A 141 19.47 -20.75 3.60
CA TYR A 141 20.19 -20.56 4.86
C TYR A 141 20.46 -21.87 5.61
N ILE A 142 19.58 -22.87 5.51
CA ILE A 142 19.81 -24.22 6.04
C ILE A 142 20.96 -24.90 5.31
N GLU A 143 20.98 -24.83 3.97
CA GLU A 143 22.02 -25.45 3.14
C GLU A 143 23.36 -24.70 3.18
N THR A 144 23.33 -23.42 3.56
CA THR A 144 24.51 -22.55 3.65
C THR A 144 24.63 -21.92 5.05
N PRO A 145 24.94 -22.71 6.11
CA PRO A 145 25.00 -22.19 7.49
C PRO A 145 25.95 -21.00 7.65
N ALA A 146 27.06 -20.98 6.90
CA ALA A 146 28.01 -19.87 6.92
C ALA A 146 27.39 -18.53 6.47
N ALA A 147 26.41 -18.55 5.56
CA ALA A 147 25.71 -17.33 5.12
C ALA A 147 24.74 -16.82 6.18
N TYR A 148 24.15 -17.72 6.98
CA TYR A 148 23.35 -17.38 8.15
C TYR A 148 24.22 -16.83 9.28
N GLU A 149 25.30 -17.53 9.65
CA GLU A 149 26.22 -17.14 10.73
C GLU A 149 26.93 -15.80 10.48
N GLN A 150 27.14 -15.43 9.22
CA GLN A 150 27.79 -14.17 8.86
C GLN A 150 26.95 -12.93 9.22
N ASP A 151 25.62 -13.05 9.16
CA ASP A 151 24.69 -11.93 9.37
C ASP A 151 23.34 -12.47 9.87
N GLU A 152 23.39 -13.13 11.04
CA GLU A 152 22.27 -13.87 11.62
C GLU A 152 21.06 -12.95 11.85
N GLU A 153 21.27 -11.77 12.43
CA GLU A 153 20.20 -10.81 12.70
C GLU A 153 19.48 -10.40 11.42
N ARG A 154 20.23 -10.10 10.36
CA ARG A 154 19.64 -9.77 9.06
C ARG A 154 18.92 -10.96 8.43
N ALA A 155 19.49 -12.17 8.52
CA ALA A 155 18.85 -13.37 7.98
C ALA A 155 17.52 -13.67 8.69
N LEU A 156 17.50 -13.58 10.03
CA LEU A 156 16.29 -13.73 10.85
C LEU A 156 15.25 -12.66 10.51
N SER A 157 15.68 -11.42 10.36
CA SER A 157 14.81 -10.33 9.90
C SER A 157 14.18 -10.68 8.55
N ILE A 158 14.99 -10.97 7.51
CA ILE A 158 14.54 -11.34 6.16
C ILE A 158 13.56 -12.51 6.18
N LEU A 159 13.79 -13.53 7.00
CA LEU A 159 12.92 -14.70 7.11
C LEU A 159 11.59 -14.36 7.77
N ASN A 160 11.62 -13.57 8.85
CA ASN A 160 10.41 -12.99 9.44
C ASN A 160 9.65 -12.12 8.42
N GLU A 161 10.36 -11.51 7.46
CA GLU A 161 9.74 -10.78 6.36
C GLU A 161 9.10 -11.62 5.29
N ALA A 162 9.77 -12.69 4.92
CA ALA A 162 9.29 -13.59 3.90
C ALA A 162 7.98 -14.27 4.31
N TYR A 163 7.80 -14.64 5.59
CA TYR A 163 6.58 -15.31 6.09
C TYR A 163 5.46 -14.37 6.55
N ALA A 164 5.65 -13.06 6.57
CA ALA A 164 4.65 -12.12 7.07
C ALA A 164 3.35 -12.16 6.23
N THR A 165 2.22 -12.39 6.90
CA THR A 165 0.88 -12.22 6.31
C THR A 165 0.56 -10.73 6.08
N PRO A 166 -0.43 -10.37 5.25
CA PRO A 166 -0.79 -8.97 5.03
C PRO A 166 -1.08 -8.20 6.34
N ALA A 167 -1.84 -8.78 7.25
CA ALA A 167 -2.09 -8.17 8.57
C ALA A 167 -0.80 -7.94 9.37
N GLN A 168 0.12 -8.91 9.36
CA GLN A 168 1.39 -8.82 10.08
C GLN A 168 2.34 -7.79 9.48
N MET A 169 2.31 -7.60 8.15
CA MET A 169 3.09 -6.53 7.52
C MET A 169 2.71 -5.18 8.12
N LEU A 170 1.43 -4.94 8.40
CA LEU A 170 0.98 -3.66 8.97
C LEU A 170 1.33 -3.49 10.44
N SER A 171 1.11 -4.53 11.26
CA SER A 171 1.33 -4.46 12.70
C SER A 171 2.82 -4.38 13.07
N SER A 172 3.70 -4.99 12.28
CA SER A 172 5.14 -5.08 12.56
C SER A 172 6.03 -4.19 11.70
N ARG A 173 5.55 -3.71 10.55
CA ARG A 173 6.38 -2.97 9.56
C ARG A 173 5.79 -1.68 9.03
N ALA A 174 4.89 -1.03 9.77
CA ALA A 174 4.39 0.28 9.36
C ALA A 174 5.52 1.31 9.05
N MET A 175 6.72 1.14 9.64
CA MET A 175 7.89 1.99 9.38
C MET A 175 8.65 1.69 8.06
N HIS A 176 8.54 0.49 7.47
CA HIS A 176 9.29 0.09 6.25
C HIS A 176 8.43 -0.01 4.98
N MET A 177 7.11 0.22 5.08
CA MET A 177 6.21 0.31 3.93
C MET A 177 6.22 1.66 3.20
N THR A 178 7.18 2.51 3.54
CA THR A 178 7.53 3.70 2.75
C THR A 178 8.35 3.36 1.50
N ASN A 179 8.89 2.14 1.40
CA ASN A 179 9.56 1.63 0.21
C ASN A 179 8.53 1.03 -0.77
N GLU A 180 8.63 1.41 -2.06
CA GLU A 180 7.84 0.87 -3.18
C GLU A 180 7.81 -0.67 -3.18
N GLU A 181 8.95 -1.32 -2.95
CA GLU A 181 9.06 -2.79 -2.97
C GLU A 181 8.15 -3.42 -1.90
N THR A 182 8.19 -2.90 -0.66
CA THR A 182 7.37 -3.41 0.44
C THR A 182 5.87 -3.20 0.19
N MET A 183 5.52 -2.08 -0.44
CA MET A 183 4.14 -1.77 -0.82
C MET A 183 3.63 -2.69 -1.92
N TYR A 184 4.43 -2.91 -2.96
CA TYR A 184 4.11 -3.86 -4.03
C TYR A 184 3.94 -5.28 -3.47
N ASP A 185 4.86 -5.69 -2.58
CA ASP A 185 4.78 -6.97 -1.87
C ASP A 185 3.48 -7.09 -1.07
N PHE A 186 3.06 -6.03 -0.38
CA PHE A 186 1.80 -6.01 0.37
C PHE A 186 0.59 -6.22 -0.56
N LEU A 187 0.51 -5.44 -1.66
CA LEU A 187 -0.59 -5.53 -2.62
C LEU A 187 -0.67 -6.91 -3.28
N LEU A 188 0.48 -7.46 -3.66
CA LEU A 188 0.57 -8.80 -4.25
C LEU A 188 0.12 -9.87 -3.25
N ARG A 189 0.57 -9.78 -1.98
CA ARG A 189 0.17 -10.75 -0.94
C ARG A 189 -1.33 -10.67 -0.63
N ILE A 190 -1.92 -9.48 -0.57
CA ILE A 190 -3.38 -9.33 -0.41
C ILE A 190 -4.09 -10.06 -1.56
N LYS A 191 -3.69 -9.81 -2.81
CA LYS A 191 -4.30 -10.45 -3.98
C LYS A 191 -4.18 -11.98 -3.93
N GLU A 192 -3.01 -12.52 -3.61
CA GLU A 192 -2.79 -13.96 -3.52
C GLU A 192 -3.60 -14.60 -2.39
N VAL A 193 -3.56 -14.03 -1.19
CA VAL A 193 -4.28 -14.54 -0.03
C VAL A 193 -5.79 -14.50 -0.27
N LYS A 194 -6.29 -13.45 -0.92
CA LYS A 194 -7.70 -13.31 -1.31
C LYS A 194 -8.13 -14.43 -2.27
N LEU A 195 -7.36 -14.69 -3.33
CA LEU A 195 -7.65 -15.78 -4.27
C LEU A 195 -7.57 -17.17 -3.60
N ALA A 196 -6.61 -17.36 -2.70
CA ALA A 196 -6.48 -18.60 -1.93
C ALA A 196 -7.69 -18.81 -1.01
N TYR A 197 -8.18 -17.75 -0.37
CA TYR A 197 -9.38 -17.79 0.44
C TYR A 197 -10.64 -18.09 -0.38
N GLU A 198 -10.79 -17.47 -1.54
CA GLU A 198 -11.89 -17.73 -2.46
C GLU A 198 -11.93 -19.21 -2.88
N SER A 199 -10.79 -19.75 -3.30
CA SER A 199 -10.64 -21.16 -3.64
C SER A 199 -11.00 -22.07 -2.46
N ALA A 200 -10.37 -21.85 -1.30
CA ALA A 200 -10.61 -22.66 -0.11
C ALA A 200 -12.07 -22.58 0.37
N TYR A 201 -12.70 -21.41 0.30
CA TYR A 201 -14.10 -21.21 0.71
C TYR A 201 -15.06 -21.98 -0.20
N ASN A 202 -14.83 -21.94 -1.51
CA ASN A 202 -15.68 -22.59 -2.50
C ASN A 202 -15.60 -24.12 -2.41
N GLU A 203 -14.43 -24.66 -2.06
CA GLU A 203 -14.20 -26.11 -1.90
C GLU A 203 -14.59 -26.64 -0.50
N ALA A 204 -14.65 -25.77 0.50
CA ALA A 204 -14.89 -26.16 1.89
C ALA A 204 -16.36 -26.54 2.19
N GLU A 205 -16.53 -27.47 3.13
CA GLU A 205 -17.80 -27.75 3.81
C GLU A 205 -18.21 -26.59 4.76
N GLU A 206 -19.48 -26.55 5.19
CA GLU A 206 -20.05 -25.42 5.94
C GLU A 206 -19.26 -25.05 7.21
N ASP A 207 -18.83 -26.04 7.99
CA ASP A 207 -18.07 -25.80 9.22
C ASP A 207 -16.67 -25.23 8.93
N ALA A 208 -15.99 -25.72 7.89
CA ALA A 208 -14.70 -25.19 7.46
C ALA A 208 -14.81 -23.77 6.88
N ARG A 209 -15.91 -23.44 6.18
CA ARG A 209 -16.18 -22.09 5.68
C ARG A 209 -16.24 -21.05 6.81
N ARG A 210 -16.75 -21.40 7.99
CA ARG A 210 -16.78 -20.47 9.14
C ARG A 210 -15.37 -20.12 9.62
N HIS A 211 -14.49 -21.10 9.73
CA HIS A 211 -13.10 -20.88 10.11
C HIS A 211 -12.34 -20.06 9.06
N ILE A 212 -12.50 -20.39 7.77
CA ILE A 212 -11.93 -19.64 6.65
C ILE A 212 -12.41 -18.18 6.67
N THR A 213 -13.71 -17.96 6.86
CA THR A 213 -14.30 -16.61 6.94
C THR A 213 -13.70 -15.80 8.07
N GLN A 214 -13.49 -16.42 9.23
CA GLN A 214 -12.92 -15.73 10.39
C GLN A 214 -11.45 -15.35 10.16
N ALA A 215 -10.65 -16.26 9.58
CA ALA A 215 -9.26 -15.98 9.25
C ALA A 215 -9.14 -14.91 8.16
N ALA A 216 -9.97 -14.98 7.11
CA ALA A 216 -10.02 -13.98 6.05
C ALA A 216 -10.31 -12.58 6.60
N LYS A 217 -11.28 -12.45 7.52
CA LYS A 217 -11.60 -11.17 8.17
C LYS A 217 -10.42 -10.57 8.91
N ALA A 218 -9.60 -11.40 9.56
CA ALA A 218 -8.38 -10.95 10.22
C ALA A 218 -7.32 -10.43 9.23
N GLN A 219 -7.43 -10.76 7.94
CA GLN A 219 -6.59 -10.23 6.86
C GLN A 219 -7.27 -9.09 6.08
N GLY A 220 -8.42 -8.58 6.54
CA GLY A 220 -9.19 -7.55 5.83
C GLY A 220 -10.01 -8.07 4.65
N ILE A 221 -10.14 -9.39 4.52
CA ILE A 221 -10.81 -10.06 3.40
C ILE A 221 -12.19 -10.56 3.85
N TYR A 222 -13.21 -10.25 3.06
CA TYR A 222 -14.61 -10.53 3.32
C TYR A 222 -15.21 -11.30 2.16
N PHE A 223 -16.21 -12.13 2.42
CA PHE A 223 -16.94 -12.83 1.37
C PHE A 223 -18.24 -12.10 1.05
N VAL A 224 -18.42 -11.71 -0.21
CA VAL A 224 -19.66 -11.11 -0.75
C VAL A 224 -20.14 -12.02 -1.88
N ASP A 225 -21.31 -12.63 -1.72
CA ASP A 225 -21.88 -13.57 -2.68
C ASP A 225 -20.95 -14.74 -3.10
N GLY A 226 -20.02 -15.12 -2.20
CA GLY A 226 -19.04 -16.18 -2.42
C GLY A 226 -17.70 -15.71 -2.99
N GLU A 227 -17.59 -14.44 -3.38
CA GLU A 227 -16.35 -13.83 -3.85
C GLU A 227 -15.59 -13.21 -2.68
N ALA A 228 -14.28 -13.42 -2.61
CA ALA A 228 -13.43 -12.80 -1.62
C ALA A 228 -13.06 -11.38 -2.06
N VAL A 229 -13.36 -10.38 -1.23
CA VAL A 229 -13.09 -8.97 -1.47
C VAL A 229 -12.29 -8.37 -0.33
N PHE A 230 -11.29 -7.55 -0.63
CA PHE A 230 -10.61 -6.77 0.40
C PHE A 230 -11.45 -5.53 0.73
N ARG A 231 -11.59 -5.22 2.02
CA ARG A 231 -12.42 -4.10 2.49
C ARG A 231 -11.57 -3.16 3.33
N TYR A 232 -11.08 -2.09 2.71
CA TYR A 232 -10.23 -1.11 3.38
C TYR A 232 -10.95 -0.47 4.58
N ASP A 233 -12.23 -0.12 4.42
CA ASP A 233 -13.06 0.46 5.50
C ASP A 233 -13.11 -0.42 6.75
N LYS A 234 -13.29 -1.74 6.56
CA LYS A 234 -13.34 -2.70 7.66
C LYS A 234 -11.99 -3.05 8.20
N PHE A 235 -10.99 -2.99 7.35
CA PHE A 235 -9.62 -3.22 7.75
C PHE A 235 -9.09 -2.06 8.59
N GLU A 236 -9.47 -0.83 8.26
CA GLU A 236 -9.20 0.35 9.07
C GLU A 236 -9.78 0.23 10.48
N ASP A 237 -11.01 -0.29 10.63
CA ASP A 237 -11.60 -0.53 11.96
C ASP A 237 -10.70 -1.40 12.87
N PHE A 238 -9.95 -2.36 12.31
CA PHE A 238 -9.06 -3.25 13.06
C PHE A 238 -7.63 -2.70 13.20
N TYR A 239 -7.14 -1.99 12.18
CA TYR A 239 -5.74 -1.59 12.05
C TYR A 239 -5.53 -0.07 12.06
N ALA A 240 -6.49 0.72 12.54
CA ALA A 240 -6.44 2.19 12.51
C ALA A 240 -5.14 2.77 13.10
N SER A 241 -4.64 2.23 14.21
CA SER A 241 -3.37 2.70 14.81
C SER A 241 -2.17 2.38 13.93
N ASP A 242 -2.18 1.23 13.26
CA ASP A 242 -1.11 0.84 12.36
C ASP A 242 -1.18 1.65 11.07
N LEU A 243 -2.35 1.76 10.43
CA LEU A 243 -2.59 2.57 9.23
C LEU A 243 -2.21 4.04 9.41
N LYS A 244 -2.49 4.64 10.58
CA LYS A 244 -2.02 6.00 10.90
C LYS A 244 -0.50 6.16 10.84
N ARG A 245 0.27 5.10 11.11
CA ARG A 245 1.74 5.14 11.03
C ARG A 245 2.23 5.22 9.57
N PHE A 246 1.41 4.81 8.60
CA PHE A 246 1.71 4.91 7.15
C PHE A 246 1.59 6.32 6.62
N GLY A 247 0.89 7.21 7.34
CA GLY A 247 0.60 8.55 6.87
C GLY A 247 -0.07 8.50 5.50
N PHE A 248 0.53 9.17 4.52
CA PHE A 248 -0.04 9.26 3.16
C PHE A 248 -0.01 7.92 2.40
N ASN A 249 0.85 6.97 2.76
CA ASN A 249 0.93 5.68 2.07
C ASN A 249 -0.27 4.77 2.31
N GLN A 250 -1.16 5.11 3.26
CA GLN A 250 -2.40 4.38 3.48
C GLN A 250 -3.30 4.35 2.23
N GLY A 251 -3.18 5.33 1.33
CA GLY A 251 -3.91 5.32 0.05
C GLY A 251 -3.56 4.14 -0.85
N PHE A 252 -2.33 3.63 -0.80
CA PHE A 252 -1.99 2.39 -1.53
C PHE A 252 -2.64 1.17 -0.89
N VAL A 253 -2.78 1.15 0.44
CA VAL A 253 -3.56 0.10 1.11
C VAL A 253 -5.03 0.19 0.71
N ALA A 254 -5.58 1.41 0.56
CA ALA A 254 -6.91 1.63 0.02
C ALA A 254 -7.03 1.17 -1.44
N MET A 255 -5.96 1.30 -2.26
CA MET A 255 -5.94 0.75 -3.62
C MET A 255 -6.16 -0.76 -3.66
N ALA A 256 -5.75 -1.49 -2.62
CA ALA A 256 -5.96 -2.93 -2.54
C ALA A 256 -7.45 -3.34 -2.53
N GLN A 257 -8.37 -2.40 -2.25
CA GLN A 257 -9.81 -2.63 -2.36
C GLN A 257 -10.26 -2.77 -3.83
N PHE A 258 -9.47 -2.25 -4.77
CA PHE A 258 -9.75 -2.29 -6.19
C PHE A 258 -8.86 -3.35 -6.84
N ASP A 259 -9.46 -4.48 -7.21
CA ASP A 259 -8.75 -5.67 -7.70
C ASP A 259 -8.06 -5.52 -9.06
N ASP A 260 -8.42 -4.46 -9.76
CA ASP A 260 -8.11 -4.18 -11.15
C ASP A 260 -8.14 -2.67 -11.38
N THR A 261 -7.93 -2.26 -12.63
CA THR A 261 -8.00 -0.86 -13.06
C THR A 261 -9.27 -0.17 -12.59
N LEU A 262 -9.15 1.08 -12.14
CA LEU A 262 -10.26 1.91 -11.67
C LEU A 262 -11.27 2.28 -12.78
N TYR A 263 -10.90 2.06 -14.04
CA TYR A 263 -11.68 2.37 -15.23
C TYR A 263 -11.70 1.19 -16.23
N GLU A 264 -12.69 1.17 -17.11
CA GLU A 264 -12.83 0.25 -18.24
C GLU A 264 -13.08 1.03 -19.53
N VAL A 265 -12.08 1.18 -20.40
CA VAL A 265 -12.16 1.89 -21.71
C VAL A 265 -12.75 3.30 -21.60
N ASP A 266 -14.08 3.40 -21.58
CA ASP A 266 -14.88 4.64 -21.52
C ASP A 266 -15.75 4.80 -20.27
N ASP A 267 -15.64 3.90 -19.29
CA ASP A 267 -16.46 3.92 -18.07
C ASP A 267 -15.62 3.72 -16.79
N LEU A 268 -16.25 3.93 -15.64
CA LEU A 268 -15.73 3.57 -14.32
C LEU A 268 -16.05 2.11 -14.03
N ARG A 269 -15.03 1.38 -13.57
CA ARG A 269 -15.22 -0.01 -13.17
C ARG A 269 -16.04 -0.11 -11.88
N TYR A 270 -15.72 0.76 -10.94
CA TYR A 270 -16.37 0.84 -9.62
C TYR A 270 -17.37 1.98 -9.57
N ALA A 271 -18.35 1.89 -8.68
CA ALA A 271 -19.29 2.98 -8.49
C ALA A 271 -18.61 4.17 -7.79
N PRO A 272 -18.96 5.43 -8.13
CA PRO A 272 -18.42 6.59 -7.43
C PRO A 272 -18.55 6.48 -5.90
N GLU A 273 -19.65 5.92 -5.41
CA GLU A 273 -19.91 5.70 -3.98
C GLU A 273 -18.93 4.72 -3.32
N ASP A 274 -18.32 3.81 -4.11
CA ASP A 274 -17.27 2.91 -3.64
C ASP A 274 -15.87 3.55 -3.69
N ILE A 275 -15.69 4.56 -4.55
CA ILE A 275 -14.42 5.27 -4.78
C ILE A 275 -14.25 6.42 -3.78
N PHE A 276 -15.29 7.24 -3.62
CA PHE A 276 -15.26 8.47 -2.84
C PHE A 276 -14.81 8.34 -1.39
N PRO A 277 -15.14 7.26 -0.65
CA PRO A 277 -14.62 7.06 0.70
C PRO A 277 -13.09 7.00 0.79
N HIS A 278 -12.40 6.68 -0.31
CA HIS A 278 -10.95 6.49 -0.37
C HIS A 278 -10.25 7.55 -1.21
N PHE A 279 -11.01 8.48 -1.82
CA PHE A 279 -10.50 9.40 -2.83
C PHE A 279 -9.35 10.25 -2.31
N ARG A 280 -9.49 10.75 -1.08
CA ARG A 280 -8.47 11.58 -0.43
C ARG A 280 -7.19 10.78 -0.19
N GLU A 281 -7.31 9.57 0.34
CA GLU A 281 -6.18 8.71 0.64
C GLU A 281 -5.42 8.37 -0.65
N LEU A 282 -6.14 7.99 -1.71
CA LEU A 282 -5.58 7.74 -3.04
C LEU A 282 -4.84 8.97 -3.59
N THR A 283 -5.47 10.14 -3.49
CA THR A 283 -4.89 11.42 -3.93
C THR A 283 -3.59 11.70 -3.19
N MET A 284 -3.62 11.62 -1.85
CA MET A 284 -2.45 11.93 -1.03
C MET A 284 -1.31 10.95 -1.26
N ALA A 285 -1.59 9.65 -1.34
CA ALA A 285 -0.60 8.62 -1.63
C ALA A 285 0.17 8.91 -2.93
N LEU A 286 -0.54 9.27 -4.00
CA LEU A 286 0.07 9.55 -5.31
C LEU A 286 0.74 10.92 -5.41
N LEU A 287 0.34 11.89 -4.56
CA LEU A 287 1.02 13.19 -4.49
C LEU A 287 2.35 13.11 -3.73
N THR A 288 2.52 12.13 -2.86
CA THR A 288 3.65 12.07 -1.92
C THR A 288 4.65 10.95 -2.20
N VAL A 289 4.45 10.05 -3.16
CA VAL A 289 5.44 8.98 -3.40
C VAL A 289 6.39 9.31 -4.55
N ASP A 290 7.64 8.87 -4.39
CA ASP A 290 8.67 8.94 -5.42
C ASP A 290 8.22 8.30 -6.73
N TYR A 291 8.62 8.90 -7.84
CA TYR A 291 8.22 8.41 -9.16
C TYR A 291 8.93 7.11 -9.50
N THR A 292 8.14 6.05 -9.58
CA THR A 292 8.55 4.70 -9.93
C THR A 292 7.61 4.16 -11.00
N PRO A 293 8.03 3.17 -11.82
CA PRO A 293 7.16 2.59 -12.84
C PRO A 293 5.81 2.09 -12.29
N LEU A 294 5.79 1.59 -11.04
CA LEU A 294 4.56 1.15 -10.39
C LEU A 294 3.65 2.34 -10.04
N THR A 295 4.19 3.38 -9.39
CA THR A 295 3.40 4.57 -9.08
C THR A 295 2.92 5.31 -10.34
N ASP A 296 3.66 5.19 -11.44
CA ASP A 296 3.31 5.79 -12.73
C ASP A 296 2.08 5.12 -13.34
N ALA A 297 2.01 3.79 -13.24
CA ALA A 297 0.84 3.03 -13.64
C ALA A 297 -0.39 3.36 -12.76
N TYR A 298 -0.20 3.49 -11.44
CA TYR A 298 -1.28 3.86 -10.53
C TYR A 298 -1.76 5.30 -10.72
N GLU A 299 -0.84 6.25 -10.92
CA GLU A 299 -1.16 7.64 -11.26
C GLU A 299 -2.00 7.68 -12.54
N SER A 300 -1.56 7.00 -13.59
CA SER A 300 -2.30 6.97 -14.85
C SER A 300 -3.73 6.47 -14.67
N GLN A 301 -3.91 5.39 -13.90
CA GLN A 301 -5.25 4.86 -13.59
C GLN A 301 -6.09 5.82 -12.76
N PHE A 302 -5.48 6.46 -11.76
CA PHE A 302 -6.15 7.44 -10.90
C PHE A 302 -6.58 8.68 -11.69
N ILE A 303 -5.71 9.23 -12.55
CA ILE A 303 -6.03 10.39 -13.38
C ILE A 303 -7.14 10.06 -14.39
N LEU A 304 -7.11 8.88 -14.99
CA LEU A 304 -8.20 8.44 -15.87
C LEU A 304 -9.52 8.26 -15.12
N MET A 305 -9.48 7.70 -13.90
CA MET A 305 -10.67 7.63 -13.04
C MET A 305 -11.22 9.02 -12.72
N VAL A 306 -10.37 9.97 -12.31
CA VAL A 306 -10.76 11.37 -12.05
C VAL A 306 -11.37 12.00 -13.30
N LEU A 307 -10.77 11.79 -14.48
CA LEU A 307 -11.31 12.28 -15.75
C LEU A 307 -12.74 11.78 -15.97
N ARG A 308 -12.98 10.48 -15.79
CA ARG A 308 -14.32 9.89 -15.95
C ARG A 308 -15.31 10.39 -14.90
N LEU A 309 -14.88 10.60 -13.66
CA LEU A 309 -15.72 11.20 -12.61
C LEU A 309 -16.15 12.63 -12.98
N LEU A 310 -15.23 13.44 -13.51
CA LEU A 310 -15.48 14.84 -13.88
C LEU A 310 -16.25 14.99 -15.20
N GLN A 311 -16.13 14.04 -16.12
CA GLN A 311 -16.86 14.03 -17.40
C GLN A 311 -18.23 13.35 -17.32
N GLY A 312 -18.39 12.44 -16.36
CA GLY A 312 -19.46 11.46 -16.35
C GLY A 312 -19.27 10.38 -17.42
N THR A 313 -20.01 9.30 -17.26
CA THR A 313 -20.03 8.15 -18.17
C THR A 313 -21.47 7.77 -18.52
N GLU A 314 -21.67 6.76 -19.36
CA GLU A 314 -23.02 6.23 -19.62
C GLU A 314 -23.67 5.67 -18.34
N LYS A 315 -22.88 4.95 -17.53
CA LYS A 315 -23.35 4.36 -16.27
C LYS A 315 -23.48 5.36 -15.13
N TYR A 316 -22.61 6.37 -15.10
CA TYR A 316 -22.55 7.39 -14.05
C TYR A 316 -22.55 8.79 -14.67
N PRO A 317 -23.72 9.30 -15.09
CA PRO A 317 -23.80 10.56 -15.81
C PRO A 317 -23.38 11.74 -14.94
N LEU A 318 -22.76 12.74 -15.57
CA LEU A 318 -22.40 14.00 -14.92
C LEU A 318 -23.66 14.78 -14.54
N THR A 319 -23.83 15.06 -13.25
CA THR A 319 -24.96 15.83 -12.70
C THR A 319 -24.48 16.81 -11.62
N GLU A 320 -25.33 17.77 -11.26
CA GLU A 320 -25.08 18.66 -10.11
C GLU A 320 -24.85 17.85 -8.82
N SER A 321 -25.64 16.79 -8.62
CA SER A 321 -25.53 15.91 -7.45
C SER A 321 -24.19 15.19 -7.42
N SER A 322 -23.75 14.59 -8.53
CA SER A 322 -22.49 13.84 -8.57
C SER A 322 -21.28 14.75 -8.36
N MET A 323 -21.31 15.99 -8.85
CA MET A 323 -20.24 16.97 -8.62
C MET A 323 -20.24 17.53 -7.20
N THR A 324 -21.42 17.75 -6.62
CA THR A 324 -21.53 18.13 -5.20
C THR A 324 -20.95 17.04 -4.30
N GLU A 325 -21.24 15.77 -4.62
CA GLU A 325 -20.70 14.62 -3.90
C GLU A 325 -19.18 14.50 -4.06
N PHE A 326 -18.67 14.66 -5.29
CA PHE A 326 -17.21 14.68 -5.54
C PHE A 326 -16.49 15.76 -4.72
N LEU A 327 -17.05 16.96 -4.66
CA LEU A 327 -16.51 18.06 -3.84
C LEU A 327 -16.60 17.80 -2.33
N ALA A 328 -17.65 17.11 -1.88
CA ALA A 328 -17.84 16.76 -0.47
C ALA A 328 -16.79 15.75 0.04
N HIS A 329 -16.19 14.96 -0.85
CA HIS A 329 -15.18 13.94 -0.55
C HIS A 329 -13.74 14.42 -0.74
N ASP A 330 -13.50 15.71 -0.55
CA ASP A 330 -12.17 16.34 -0.68
C ASP A 330 -11.53 16.06 -2.05
N ALA A 331 -12.07 16.72 -3.08
CA ALA A 331 -11.52 16.68 -4.42
C ALA A 331 -10.04 17.14 -4.51
N GLY A 332 -9.48 17.67 -3.42
CA GLY A 332 -8.07 18.03 -3.28
C GLY A 332 -7.65 18.98 -4.39
N VAL A 333 -6.64 18.56 -5.15
CA VAL A 333 -6.03 19.31 -6.25
C VAL A 333 -6.99 19.57 -7.42
N PHE A 334 -8.09 18.80 -7.50
CA PHE A 334 -9.11 18.94 -8.55
C PHE A 334 -10.28 19.84 -8.16
N THR A 335 -10.33 20.34 -6.91
CA THR A 335 -11.40 21.21 -6.41
C THR A 335 -11.72 22.39 -7.34
N PRO A 336 -10.74 23.15 -7.88
CA PRO A 336 -11.05 24.28 -8.76
C PRO A 336 -11.75 23.86 -10.07
N ILE A 337 -11.34 22.73 -10.65
CA ILE A 337 -11.93 22.19 -11.88
C ILE A 337 -13.36 21.70 -11.57
N ALA A 338 -13.53 20.93 -10.50
CA ALA A 338 -14.83 20.42 -10.09
C ALA A 338 -15.83 21.53 -9.75
N GLN A 339 -15.39 22.61 -9.07
CA GLN A 339 -16.24 23.76 -8.78
C GLN A 339 -16.68 24.49 -10.05
N THR A 340 -15.78 24.65 -11.03
CA THR A 340 -16.12 25.24 -12.32
C THR A 340 -17.18 24.42 -13.05
N ILE A 341 -17.04 23.09 -13.05
CA ILE A 341 -18.02 22.17 -13.64
C ILE A 341 -19.37 22.28 -12.92
N LEU A 342 -19.38 22.31 -11.58
CA LEU A 342 -20.60 22.47 -10.79
C LEU A 342 -21.32 23.77 -11.11
N ASP A 343 -20.60 24.89 -11.18
CA ASP A 343 -21.17 26.21 -11.48
C ASP A 343 -21.80 26.23 -12.90
N GLU A 344 -21.16 25.61 -13.88
CA GLU A 344 -21.69 25.49 -15.26
C GLU A 344 -22.95 24.62 -15.34
N LEU A 345 -22.96 23.50 -14.61
CA LEU A 345 -24.13 22.61 -14.50
C LEU A 345 -25.31 23.34 -13.86
N GLN A 346 -25.08 24.12 -12.80
CA GLN A 346 -26.12 24.92 -12.15
C GLN A 346 -26.68 26.03 -13.06
N GLN A 347 -25.83 26.61 -13.91
CA GLN A 347 -26.23 27.70 -14.81
C GLN A 347 -26.97 27.21 -16.06
N SER A 348 -26.52 26.11 -16.67
CA SER A 348 -26.94 25.71 -18.02
C SER A 348 -27.38 24.25 -18.15
N GLY A 349 -27.22 23.43 -17.12
CA GLY A 349 -27.45 21.99 -17.16
C GLY A 349 -26.40 21.21 -17.96
N THR A 350 -25.34 21.88 -18.44
CA THR A 350 -24.23 21.30 -19.20
C THR A 350 -22.91 21.91 -18.74
N SER A 351 -21.79 21.22 -18.93
CA SER A 351 -20.46 21.75 -18.61
C SER A 351 -19.53 21.67 -19.83
N PRO A 352 -19.27 22.80 -20.51
CA PRO A 352 -18.21 22.90 -21.51
C PRO A 352 -16.85 22.51 -20.96
N THR A 353 -16.56 22.86 -19.69
CA THR A 353 -15.29 22.51 -19.02
C THR A 353 -15.12 20.99 -18.95
N ALA A 354 -16.13 20.26 -18.47
CA ALA A 354 -16.11 18.80 -18.45
C ALA A 354 -15.93 18.21 -19.85
N ALA A 355 -16.69 18.70 -20.84
CA ALA A 355 -16.63 18.21 -22.22
C ALA A 355 -15.26 18.41 -22.91
N SER A 356 -14.50 19.44 -22.52
CA SER A 356 -13.16 19.72 -23.05
C SER A 356 -12.01 19.15 -22.22
N LEU A 357 -12.29 18.66 -21.01
CA LEU A 357 -11.27 18.19 -20.08
C LEU A 357 -10.48 17.03 -20.69
N THR A 358 -9.16 17.06 -20.53
CA THR A 358 -8.25 16.04 -21.08
C THR A 358 -7.42 15.39 -20.00
N TYR A 359 -6.93 14.18 -20.28
CA TYR A 359 -5.97 13.49 -19.43
C TYR A 359 -4.73 14.36 -19.15
N ASP A 360 -4.14 14.96 -20.19
CA ASP A 360 -2.92 15.78 -20.06
C ASP A 360 -3.12 17.05 -19.23
N GLU A 361 -4.34 17.59 -19.20
CA GLU A 361 -4.68 18.73 -18.33
C GLU A 361 -4.76 18.29 -16.87
N LEU A 362 -5.47 17.19 -16.57
CA LEU A 362 -5.56 16.66 -15.22
C LEU A 362 -4.21 16.18 -14.69
N LEU A 363 -3.43 15.49 -15.52
CA LEU A 363 -2.08 15.05 -15.17
C LEU A 363 -1.19 16.24 -14.82
N ARG A 364 -1.22 17.32 -15.62
CA ARG A 364 -0.47 18.54 -15.31
C ARG A 364 -0.95 19.21 -14.03
N THR A 365 -2.26 19.30 -13.80
CA THR A 365 -2.81 19.82 -12.54
C THR A 365 -2.33 18.99 -11.34
N PHE A 366 -2.36 17.67 -11.47
CA PHE A 366 -1.90 16.76 -10.43
C PHE A 366 -0.39 16.89 -10.18
N GLN A 367 0.42 16.86 -11.23
CA GLN A 367 1.88 17.00 -11.15
C GLN A 367 2.32 18.38 -10.64
N ALA A 368 1.59 19.45 -10.95
CA ALA A 368 1.86 20.78 -10.41
C ALA A 368 1.56 20.89 -8.91
N ALA A 369 0.71 20.01 -8.39
CA ALA A 369 0.37 19.94 -6.98
C ALA A 369 1.19 18.89 -6.22
N ARG A 370 2.02 18.10 -6.92
CA ARG A 370 2.98 17.22 -6.26
C ARG A 370 3.96 18.08 -5.49
N VAL A 371 4.05 17.79 -4.19
CA VAL A 371 5.18 18.24 -3.39
C VAL A 371 6.39 17.53 -3.97
N PRO A 372 7.40 18.24 -4.52
CA PRO A 372 8.59 17.58 -4.99
C PRO A 372 9.18 16.81 -3.82
N TYR A 373 9.14 15.48 -3.91
CA TYR A 373 9.98 14.62 -3.11
C TYR A 373 11.41 14.97 -3.51
N SER A 374 12.00 15.98 -2.85
CA SER A 374 13.44 16.11 -2.90
C SER A 374 13.92 14.83 -2.25
N SER A 375 14.56 13.98 -3.06
CA SER A 375 15.27 12.77 -2.66
C SER A 375 15.53 12.82 -1.17
N SER A 376 14.77 12.06 -0.38
CA SER A 376 14.80 12.18 1.08
C SER A 376 16.26 12.11 1.50
N ILE A 377 16.85 13.25 1.85
CA ILE A 377 17.94 13.25 2.80
C ILE A 377 17.19 12.99 4.10
N SER A 378 16.85 11.71 4.31
CA SER A 378 16.61 11.15 5.62
C SER A 378 17.94 11.27 6.36
N SER A 379 18.32 12.49 6.70
CA SER A 379 19.23 12.68 7.81
C SER A 379 18.33 12.46 9.02
N GLU A 380 18.28 11.22 9.50
CA GLU A 380 17.87 10.95 10.87
C GLU A 380 18.85 11.72 11.76
N GLN A 381 18.51 12.98 12.02
CA GLN A 381 19.25 13.83 12.93
C GLN A 381 18.59 13.65 14.27
N TYR A 382 19.22 12.83 15.10
CA TYR A 382 18.90 12.77 16.51
C TYR A 382 19.24 14.12 17.12
N TRP A 383 18.22 14.81 17.61
CA TRP A 383 18.40 16.01 18.41
C TRP A 383 18.15 15.70 19.89
N GLU A 384 19.11 16.07 20.73
CA GLU A 384 19.01 16.02 22.19
C GLU A 384 18.89 17.45 22.72
N SER A 385 17.90 17.71 23.56
CA SER A 385 17.70 19.05 24.13
C SER A 385 18.79 19.41 25.14
N THR A 386 19.86 20.06 24.68
CA THR A 386 20.82 20.72 25.58
C THR A 386 20.41 22.17 25.86
N GLU A 387 20.63 22.65 27.09
CA GLU A 387 20.35 24.05 27.46
C GLU A 387 21.07 25.05 26.53
N GLU A 388 22.28 24.71 26.06
CA GLU A 388 23.06 25.53 25.13
C GLU A 388 22.42 25.62 23.74
N GLU A 389 21.85 24.53 23.22
CA GLU A 389 21.17 24.56 21.93
C GLU A 389 19.85 25.29 21.99
N VAL A 390 19.07 25.12 23.07
CA VAL A 390 17.85 25.90 23.31
C VAL A 390 18.19 27.40 23.37
N ALA A 391 19.26 27.79 24.07
CA ALA A 391 19.71 29.18 24.15
C ALA A 391 20.22 29.71 22.79
N ARG A 392 20.95 28.88 22.01
CA ARG A 392 21.42 29.23 20.66
C ARG A 392 20.25 29.50 19.73
N LEU A 393 19.26 28.62 19.75
CA LEU A 393 18.04 28.73 18.97
C LEU A 393 17.26 29.99 19.32
N GLN A 394 17.04 30.26 20.62
CA GLN A 394 16.43 31.50 21.10
C GLN A 394 17.15 32.75 20.57
N ALA A 395 18.48 32.76 20.59
CA ALA A 395 19.28 33.88 20.10
C ALA A 395 19.24 34.04 18.56
N GLN A 396 19.14 32.93 17.82
CA GLN A 396 18.93 32.93 16.37
C GLN A 396 17.53 33.43 16.01
N TRP A 397 16.52 33.05 16.79
CA TRP A 397 15.11 33.38 16.57
C TRP A 397 14.79 34.85 16.83
N GLN A 398 15.38 35.47 17.85
CA GLN A 398 15.25 36.93 18.09
C GLN A 398 15.75 37.81 16.92
N ARG A 399 16.42 37.21 15.92
CA ARG A 399 16.98 37.91 14.75
C ARG A 399 16.20 37.68 13.46
N VAL A 400 15.17 36.83 13.45
CA VAL A 400 14.42 36.52 12.22
C VAL A 400 13.27 37.54 12.06
N PRO A 401 13.18 38.27 10.93
CA PRO A 401 12.10 39.22 10.68
C PRO A 401 10.75 38.53 10.41
N ASP A 402 9.66 39.24 10.75
CA ASP A 402 8.23 38.82 10.81
C ASP A 402 7.62 38.14 9.56
N ASN A 403 8.36 37.96 8.46
CA ASN A 403 7.76 37.73 7.15
C ASN A 403 8.54 36.80 6.19
N ALA A 404 9.60 36.12 6.62
CA ALA A 404 10.19 35.05 5.82
C ALA A 404 10.96 34.06 6.70
N LEU A 405 10.24 33.08 7.25
CA LEU A 405 10.83 31.93 7.92
C LEU A 405 11.34 30.96 6.84
N ASN A 406 12.49 31.27 6.26
CA ASN A 406 13.28 30.27 5.53
C ASN A 406 13.97 29.35 6.53
N LEU A 407 13.16 28.67 7.33
CA LEU A 407 13.56 27.75 8.38
C LEU A 407 13.84 26.38 7.78
N SER A 408 14.88 25.70 8.28
CA SER A 408 14.97 24.25 8.10
C SER A 408 13.78 23.61 8.82
N GLY A 409 13.32 22.43 8.40
CA GLY A 409 12.20 21.81 9.12
C GLY A 409 12.56 21.39 10.55
N GLN A 410 13.85 21.21 10.87
CA GLN A 410 14.29 21.12 12.27
C GLN A 410 13.93 22.40 13.03
N ASP A 411 14.28 23.57 12.47
CA ASP A 411 13.97 24.85 13.11
C ASP A 411 12.46 25.09 13.21
N VAL A 412 11.67 24.60 12.25
CA VAL A 412 10.20 24.66 12.30
C VAL A 412 9.64 23.92 13.51
N VAL A 413 10.07 22.67 13.70
CA VAL A 413 9.60 21.81 14.79
C VAL A 413 10.02 22.41 16.13
N LEU A 414 11.28 22.84 16.25
CA LEU A 414 11.81 23.44 17.48
C LEU A 414 11.14 24.78 17.80
N TYR A 415 10.87 25.60 16.77
CA TYR A 415 10.20 26.89 16.95
C TYR A 415 8.74 26.70 17.39
N TYR A 416 8.05 25.72 16.81
CA TYR A 416 6.70 25.36 17.21
C TYR A 416 6.65 24.89 18.67
N LEU A 417 7.54 23.98 19.06
CA LEU A 417 7.65 23.49 20.45
C LEU A 417 7.99 24.60 21.45
N HIS A 418 8.86 25.54 21.07
CA HIS A 418 9.18 26.69 21.88
C HIS A 418 7.97 27.62 22.05
N ALA A 419 7.27 27.94 20.95
CA ALA A 419 6.08 28.79 20.99
C ALA A 419 4.96 28.20 21.86
N LEU A 420 4.85 26.86 21.91
CA LEU A 420 3.97 26.17 22.85
C LEU A 420 4.40 26.38 24.31
N GLU A 421 5.68 26.24 24.61
CA GLU A 421 6.22 26.40 25.95
C GLU A 421 6.12 27.85 26.46
N THR A 422 6.43 28.84 25.63
CA THR A 422 6.39 30.26 25.97
C THR A 422 5.03 30.92 25.78
N ASN A 423 4.06 30.17 25.26
CA ASN A 423 2.71 30.63 24.94
C ASN A 423 2.70 31.85 23.97
N GLU A 424 3.55 31.79 22.93
CA GLU A 424 3.65 32.81 21.89
C GLU A 424 2.48 32.71 20.91
N GLN A 425 1.32 33.25 21.32
CA GLN A 425 0.05 33.16 20.59
C GLN A 425 0.13 33.62 19.13
N GLN A 426 0.96 34.62 18.82
CA GLN A 426 1.15 35.09 17.44
C GLN A 426 1.80 34.01 16.56
N VAL A 427 2.83 33.33 17.06
CA VAL A 427 3.54 32.26 16.34
C VAL A 427 2.65 31.04 16.17
N LEU A 428 1.98 30.65 17.25
CA LEU A 428 1.02 29.56 17.21
C LEU A 428 -0.09 29.87 16.20
N SER A 429 -0.61 31.09 16.16
CA SER A 429 -1.64 31.48 15.17
C SER A 429 -1.14 31.37 13.72
N MET A 430 0.14 31.64 13.46
CA MET A 430 0.75 31.47 12.13
C MET A 430 0.79 29.99 11.73
N PHE A 431 1.33 29.13 12.60
CA PHE A 431 1.39 27.69 12.32
C PHE A 431 -0.01 27.07 12.21
N HIS A 432 -0.98 27.57 12.95
CA HIS A 432 -2.32 27.02 12.96
C HIS A 432 -3.27 27.67 11.95
N ASN A 433 -2.79 28.64 11.16
CA ASN A 433 -3.62 29.42 10.23
C ASN A 433 -4.88 29.96 10.94
N GLU A 434 -4.66 30.65 12.07
CA GLU A 434 -5.70 31.20 12.96
C GLU A 434 -6.63 30.18 13.64
N ARG A 435 -6.41 28.88 13.47
CA ARG A 435 -7.16 27.84 14.20
C ARG A 435 -6.65 27.70 15.64
N THR A 436 -7.55 27.41 16.57
CA THR A 436 -7.17 27.09 17.95
C THR A 436 -6.83 25.61 18.10
N PHE A 437 -5.64 25.31 18.60
CA PHE A 437 -5.22 23.94 18.92
C PHE A 437 -5.02 23.80 20.43
N ASP A 438 -5.54 22.71 20.99
CA ASP A 438 -5.36 22.37 22.40
C ASP A 438 -4.02 21.65 22.57
N ALA A 439 -2.95 22.42 22.59
CA ALA A 439 -1.59 21.90 22.56
C ALA A 439 -0.96 21.68 23.96
N GLN A 440 -1.80 21.50 24.98
CA GLN A 440 -1.44 21.58 26.41
C GLN A 440 -0.43 20.52 26.92
N GLN A 441 0.15 19.66 26.09
CA GLN A 441 0.93 18.51 26.58
C GLN A 441 2.36 18.41 26.06
N VAL A 442 2.82 19.30 25.18
CA VAL A 442 4.20 19.22 24.64
C VAL A 442 4.93 20.53 24.88
N THR A 443 5.86 20.53 25.83
CA THR A 443 6.80 21.64 26.05
C THR A 443 8.20 21.19 25.67
N LEU A 444 9.01 22.09 25.09
CA LEU A 444 10.38 21.78 24.69
C LEU A 444 11.22 21.25 25.87
N SER A 445 11.01 21.79 27.08
CA SER A 445 11.62 21.30 28.34
C SER A 445 11.32 19.83 28.68
N ASN A 446 10.23 19.26 28.15
CA ASN A 446 9.84 17.87 28.37
C ASN A 446 10.21 16.97 27.18
N VAL A 447 10.95 17.46 26.18
CA VAL A 447 11.35 16.64 25.03
C VAL A 447 12.66 15.91 25.32
N GLN A 448 12.65 14.58 25.23
CA GLN A 448 13.85 13.75 25.36
C GLN A 448 14.61 13.68 24.03
N HIS A 449 13.87 13.37 22.95
CA HIS A 449 14.43 13.19 21.62
C HIS A 449 13.44 13.72 20.58
N ILE A 450 13.95 14.26 19.48
CA ILE A 450 13.16 14.56 18.28
C ILE A 450 13.80 13.79 17.13
N GLN A 451 13.01 12.93 16.51
CA GLN A 451 13.32 12.38 15.20
C GLN A 451 12.47 13.13 14.19
N PHE A 452 13.08 13.75 13.19
CA PHE A 452 12.32 14.41 12.13
C PHE A 452 12.75 13.94 10.76
N THR A 453 11.78 13.93 9.85
CA THR A 453 11.93 13.56 8.45
C THR A 453 11.51 14.76 7.62
N MET A 454 12.47 15.30 6.86
CA MET A 454 12.21 16.32 5.85
C MET A 454 11.70 15.65 4.58
N TYR A 455 10.60 16.18 4.05
CA TYR A 455 10.08 15.83 2.73
C TYR A 455 10.18 17.09 1.86
N GLY A 456 11.21 17.16 1.02
CA GLY A 456 11.46 18.38 0.27
C GLY A 456 11.95 19.53 1.15
N ASP A 457 11.71 20.75 0.67
CA ASP A 457 11.75 21.97 1.46
C ASP A 457 10.35 22.42 1.92
N GLU A 458 9.34 21.58 1.72
CA GLU A 458 7.92 21.92 1.89
C GLU A 458 7.22 21.15 2.99
N ALA A 459 7.72 19.99 3.45
CA ALA A 459 7.10 19.27 4.56
C ALA A 459 8.14 18.77 5.58
N VAL A 460 7.73 18.72 6.85
CA VAL A 460 8.50 18.06 7.91
C VAL A 460 7.55 17.29 8.82
N VAL A 461 7.88 16.02 9.06
CA VAL A 461 7.24 15.20 10.10
C VAL A 461 8.24 15.06 11.23
N ALA A 462 7.79 15.26 12.47
CA ALA A 462 8.61 15.09 13.66
C ALA A 462 7.94 14.18 14.68
N ASP A 463 8.63 13.13 15.07
CA ASP A 463 8.30 12.27 16.20
C ASP A 463 9.06 12.79 17.44
N VAL A 464 8.30 13.41 18.34
CA VAL A 464 8.79 14.04 19.57
C VAL A 464 8.59 13.06 20.73
N SER A 465 9.69 12.54 21.28
CA SER A 465 9.67 11.66 22.45
C SER A 465 9.60 12.47 23.74
N LEU A 466 8.68 12.10 24.62
CA LEU A 466 8.46 12.68 25.95
C LEU A 466 8.84 11.66 27.04
N PRO A 467 8.97 12.08 28.32
CA PRO A 467 9.10 11.18 29.45
C PRO A 467 8.03 10.08 29.43
N GLN A 468 8.36 8.92 30.01
CA GLN A 468 7.46 7.76 30.11
C GLN A 468 7.12 7.09 28.76
N HIS A 469 7.98 7.29 27.75
CA HIS A 469 7.84 6.68 26.40
C HIS A 469 6.60 7.15 25.63
N GLU A 470 6.05 8.32 25.98
CA GLU A 470 5.02 8.96 25.17
C GLU A 470 5.68 9.58 23.92
N MET A 471 5.03 9.43 22.76
CA MET A 471 5.52 9.97 21.49
C MET A 471 4.43 10.83 20.86
N VAL A 472 4.79 12.05 20.47
CA VAL A 472 3.91 12.97 19.76
C VAL A 472 4.44 13.19 18.36
N ARG A 473 3.66 12.77 17.36
CA ARG A 473 3.94 13.07 15.96
C ARG A 473 3.37 14.43 15.59
N MET A 474 4.20 15.30 15.04
CA MET A 474 3.83 16.61 14.51
C MET A 474 4.10 16.62 13.01
N THR A 475 3.17 17.15 12.22
CA THR A 475 3.38 17.33 10.78
C THR A 475 3.26 18.79 10.43
N PHE A 476 4.23 19.32 9.69
CA PHE A 476 4.23 20.67 9.18
C PHE A 476 4.37 20.66 7.66
N MET A 477 3.71 21.62 7.00
CA MET A 477 3.76 21.78 5.56
C MET A 477 3.79 23.26 5.21
N LYS A 478 4.58 23.66 4.21
CA LYS A 478 4.54 25.00 3.65
C LYS A 478 3.28 25.16 2.81
N VAL A 479 2.48 26.16 3.13
CA VAL A 479 1.32 26.60 2.35
C VAL A 479 1.56 28.06 2.00
N ASN A 480 1.73 28.37 0.71
CA ASN A 480 2.11 29.70 0.23
C ASN A 480 3.38 30.25 0.91
N ASP A 481 4.45 29.43 0.93
CA ASP A 481 5.73 29.74 1.58
C ASP A 481 5.69 29.94 3.12
N VAL A 482 4.56 29.65 3.77
CA VAL A 482 4.40 29.72 5.22
C VAL A 482 4.21 28.33 5.81
N TRP A 483 5.04 27.96 6.78
CA TRP A 483 4.91 26.69 7.48
C TRP A 483 3.62 26.65 8.33
N GLN A 484 2.81 25.62 8.13
CA GLN A 484 1.58 25.35 8.87
C GLN A 484 1.64 23.96 9.50
N ARG A 485 1.13 23.84 10.74
CA ARG A 485 0.96 22.56 11.42
C ARG A 485 -0.32 21.89 10.93
N MET A 486 -0.17 20.70 10.37
CA MET A 486 -1.24 19.88 9.81
C MET A 486 -1.86 18.95 10.84
N GLN A 487 -1.02 18.35 11.70
CA GLN A 487 -1.42 17.37 12.73
C GLN A 487 -0.54 17.48 13.97
#